data_AF-A0A2R6C945-F1
#
_entry.id   AF-A0A2R6C945-F1
#
_cell.length_a   1.000
_cell.length_b   1.000
_cell.length_c   1.000
_cell.angle_alpha   90.00
_cell.angle_beta   90.00
_cell.angle_gamma   90.00
#
_symmetry.space_group_name_H-M   'P 1'
#
loop_
_entity.id
_entity.type
_entity.pdbx_description
1 polymer ?
#
loop_
_entity_poly.entity_id
_entity_poly.type
_entity_poly.pdbx_seq_one_letter_code
_entity_poly.pdbx_strand_id
1 'polypeptide(L)'
;MKRGKQVLPVPAYNSSRECFKCGGINQNLSLEDRVFHCPYCSFTLDRDLNASLVLLKRAGWVPPLSLVCLRLSFAHYLLYPP
;
A
#
# COMPACT_ATOMS: atom_id res chain seq x y z
N MET A 1 19.25 -4.55 -24.40
CA MET A 1 19.33 -5.78 -23.58
C MET A 1 18.02 -5.95 -22.81
N LYS A 2 17.20 -6.98 -23.10
CA LYS A 2 16.02 -7.30 -22.27
C LYS A 2 16.49 -8.19 -21.12
N ARG A 3 16.48 -7.68 -19.89
CA ARG A 3 16.72 -8.49 -18.69
C ARG A 3 15.53 -9.46 -18.57
N GLY A 4 15.76 -10.77 -18.63
CA GLY A 4 14.72 -11.82 -18.60
C GLY A 4 13.93 -11.84 -17.30
N LYS A 5 13.12 -10.80 -17.06
CA LYS A 5 12.27 -10.64 -15.88
C LYS A 5 10.85 -11.06 -16.21
N GLN A 6 10.21 -11.75 -15.28
CA GLN A 6 8.77 -12.00 -15.33
C GLN A 6 8.03 -10.75 -14.87
N VAL A 7 6.90 -10.46 -15.51
CA VAL A 7 6.03 -9.31 -15.20
C VAL A 7 4.62 -9.84 -14.96
N LEU A 8 4.05 -9.52 -13.80
CA LEU A 8 2.68 -9.85 -13.44
C LEU A 8 1.80 -8.61 -13.62
N PRO A 9 0.80 -8.62 -14.52
CA PRO A 9 -0.15 -7.52 -14.60
C PRO A 9 -1.01 -7.47 -13.32
N VAL A 10 -1.15 -6.28 -12.75
CA VAL A 10 -1.92 -6.03 -11.53
C VAL A 10 -2.87 -4.85 -11.78
N PRO A 11 -4.14 -4.90 -11.35
CA PRO A 11 -5.04 -3.77 -11.53
C PRO A 11 -4.51 -2.54 -10.80
N ALA A 12 -4.36 -1.41 -11.51
CA ALA A 12 -3.74 -0.19 -10.96
C ALA A 12 -4.73 0.92 -10.55
N TYR A 13 -6.02 0.71 -10.79
CA TYR A 13 -7.06 1.71 -10.51
C TYR A 13 -7.00 2.17 -9.04
N ASN A 14 -7.12 3.48 -8.83
CA ASN A 14 -7.11 4.16 -7.52
C ASN A 14 -5.89 3.88 -6.62
N SER A 15 -4.81 3.25 -7.11
CA SER A 15 -3.64 2.91 -6.30
C SER A 15 -2.99 4.13 -5.63
N SER A 16 -3.02 5.30 -6.28
CA SER A 16 -2.52 6.56 -5.70
C SER A 16 -3.39 7.13 -4.57
N ARG A 17 -4.65 6.74 -4.47
CA ARG A 17 -5.63 7.23 -3.49
C ARG A 17 -5.97 6.21 -2.41
N GLU A 18 -5.59 4.94 -2.59
CA GLU A 18 -5.85 3.87 -1.63
C GLU A 18 -4.80 3.83 -0.55
N CYS A 19 -5.20 3.74 0.72
CA CYS A 19 -4.29 3.54 1.81
C CYS A 19 -3.77 2.10 1.84
N PHE A 20 -2.46 1.91 1.71
CA PHE A 20 -1.84 0.57 1.85
C PHE A 20 -2.18 -0.12 3.18
N LYS A 21 -2.26 0.66 4.27
CA LYS A 21 -2.49 0.14 5.64
C LYS A 21 -3.92 -0.37 5.83
N CYS A 22 -4.94 0.43 5.50
CA CYS A 22 -6.33 0.13 5.84
C CYS A 22 -7.27 -0.06 4.63
N GLY A 23 -6.81 0.17 3.39
CA GLY A 23 -7.61 0.07 2.17
C GLY A 23 -8.57 1.25 1.91
N GLY A 24 -8.61 2.25 2.81
CA GLY A 24 -9.49 3.41 2.63
C GLY A 24 -9.05 4.32 1.48
N ILE A 25 -10.01 4.89 0.76
CA ILE A 25 -9.78 5.76 -0.41
C ILE A 25 -9.82 7.24 0.00
N ASN A 26 -8.73 7.98 -0.17
CA ASN A 26 -8.73 9.43 -0.03
C ASN A 26 -9.25 10.08 -1.33
N GLN A 27 -10.51 10.51 -1.32
CA GLN A 27 -11.16 11.15 -2.47
C GLN A 27 -10.65 12.57 -2.75
N ASN A 28 -10.08 13.24 -1.75
CA ASN A 28 -9.66 14.63 -1.81
C ASN A 28 -8.17 14.79 -2.17
N LEU A 29 -7.49 13.70 -2.53
CA LEU A 29 -6.07 13.73 -2.89
C LEU A 29 -5.87 14.29 -4.31
N SER A 30 -5.11 15.36 -4.42
CA SER A 30 -4.75 16.02 -5.67
C SER A 30 -3.45 15.47 -6.28
N LEU A 31 -3.15 15.88 -7.52
CA LEU A 31 -1.89 15.53 -8.18
C LEU A 31 -0.67 16.25 -7.57
N GLU A 32 -0.88 17.40 -6.95
CA GLU A 32 0.15 18.21 -6.31
C GLU A 32 0.58 17.63 -4.95
N ASP A 33 -0.31 16.86 -4.30
CA ASP A 33 -0.01 16.19 -3.04
C ASP A 33 1.05 15.10 -3.22
N ARG A 34 2.27 15.37 -2.78
CA ARG A 34 3.39 14.41 -2.77
C ARG A 34 3.31 13.43 -1.59
N VAL A 35 2.58 13.82 -0.54
CA VAL A 35 2.39 13.01 0.66
C VAL A 35 0.95 12.51 0.72
N PHE A 36 0.78 11.20 0.88
CA PHE A 36 -0.51 10.58 1.12
C PHE A 36 -0.85 10.64 2.61
N HIS A 37 -1.94 11.31 2.95
CA HIS A 37 -2.54 11.27 4.29
C HIS A 37 -3.84 10.48 4.25
N CYS A 38 -3.92 9.40 5.04
CA CYS A 38 -5.13 8.60 5.15
C CYS A 38 -6.15 9.27 6.09
N PRO A 39 -7.38 9.58 5.63
CA PRO A 39 -8.40 10.17 6.49
C PRO A 39 -9.01 9.16 7.50
N TYR A 40 -8.73 7.87 7.36
CA TYR A 40 -9.36 6.80 8.15
C TYR A 40 -8.46 6.25 9.26
N CYS A 41 -7.15 6.13 9.03
CA CYS A 41 -6.22 5.51 9.98
C CYS A 41 -4.99 6.37 10.30
N SER A 42 -4.99 7.63 9.85
CA SER A 42 -3.92 8.62 10.04
C SER A 42 -2.54 8.17 9.52
N PHE A 43 -2.50 7.11 8.70
CA PHE A 43 -1.28 6.66 8.04
C PHE A 43 -0.80 7.72 7.05
N THR A 44 0.50 8.01 7.10
CA THR A 44 1.15 9.01 6.25
C THR A 44 2.38 8.41 5.60
N LEU A 45 2.52 8.59 4.30
CA LEU A 45 3.67 8.13 3.51
C LEU A 45 3.81 8.98 2.24
N ASP A 46 4.97 8.94 1.58
CA ASP A 46 5.07 9.39 0.20
C ASP A 46 4.00 8.71 -0.67
N ARG A 47 3.33 9.48 -1.53
CA ARG A 47 2.18 9.02 -2.33
C ARG A 47 2.58 7.90 -3.30
N ASP A 48 3.73 8.04 -3.95
CA ASP A 48 4.18 7.08 -4.97
C ASP A 48 4.64 5.77 -4.30
N LEU A 49 5.27 5.87 -3.12
CA LEU A 49 5.58 4.71 -2.29
C LEU A 49 4.31 4.00 -1.78
N ASN A 50 3.30 4.74 -1.32
CA ASN A 50 2.02 4.17 -0.91
C ASN A 50 1.35 3.43 -2.07
N ALA A 51 1.31 4.03 -3.26
CA ALA A 51 0.76 3.40 -4.45
C ALA A 51 1.51 2.10 -4.83
N SER A 52 2.84 2.13 -4.76
CA SER A 52 3.68 0.95 -5.02
C SER A 52 3.39 -0.19 -4.05
N LEU A 53 3.18 0.12 -2.77
CA LEU A 53 2.82 -0.87 -1.75
C LEU A 53 1.40 -1.43 -1.94
N VAL A 54 0.44 -0.60 -2.37
CA VAL A 54 -0.90 -1.07 -2.75
C VAL A 54 -0.81 -2.08 -3.90
N LEU A 55 -0.04 -1.78 -4.96
CA LEU A 55 0.16 -2.69 -6.08
C LEU A 55 0.86 -3.99 -5.65
N LEU A 56 1.85 -3.89 -4.78
CA LEU A 56 2.56 -5.03 -4.23
C LEU A 56 1.62 -5.95 -3.42
N LYS A 57 0.73 -5.36 -2.61
CA LYS A 57 -0.31 -6.09 -1.88
C LYS A 57 -1.31 -6.77 -2.82
N ARG A 58 -1.76 -6.07 -3.87
CA ARG A 58 -2.65 -6.64 -4.91
C ARG A 58 -2.00 -7.77 -5.70
N ALA A 59 -0.67 -7.78 -5.82
CA ALA A 59 0.09 -8.87 -6.41
C ALA A 59 0.23 -10.11 -5.48
N GLY A 60 -0.36 -10.07 -4.28
CA GLY A 60 -0.31 -11.17 -3.31
C GLY A 60 0.92 -11.16 -2.40
N TRP A 61 1.66 -10.06 -2.34
CA TRP A 61 2.79 -9.96 -1.42
C TRP A 61 2.29 -9.84 0.03
N VAL A 62 2.81 -10.72 0.88
CA VAL A 62 2.58 -10.70 2.33
C VAL A 62 3.91 -10.40 3.00
N PRO A 63 3.99 -9.39 3.88
CA PRO A 63 5.22 -9.15 4.63
C PRO A 63 5.57 -10.38 5.48
N PRO A 64 6.82 -10.87 5.46
CA PRO A 64 7.23 -11.92 6.36
C PRO A 64 7.09 -11.43 7.81
N LEU A 65 6.60 -12.31 8.68
CA LEU A 65 6.29 -12.03 10.10
C LEU A 65 7.45 -11.38 10.89
N SER A 66 8.69 -11.43 10.36
CA SER A 66 9.90 -10.88 10.95
C SER A 66 10.24 -9.43 10.52
N LEU A 67 9.59 -8.84 9.53
CA LEU A 67 9.84 -7.46 9.05
C LEU A 67 8.78 -6.46 9.53
N VAL A 68 8.58 -6.40 10.85
CA VAL A 68 7.84 -5.34 11.55
C VAL A 68 8.68 -4.05 11.61
N CYS A 69 9.12 -3.54 10.45
CA CYS A 69 9.87 -2.27 10.38
C CYS A 69 9.22 -1.24 9.43
N LEU A 70 7.96 -1.44 9.07
CA LEU A 70 7.03 -0.32 8.94
C LEU A 70 6.25 -0.33 10.25
N ARG A 71 6.19 0.79 10.98
CA ARG A 71 5.36 0.96 12.20
C ARG A 71 3.86 0.80 11.87
N LEU A 72 3.46 -0.39 11.46
CA LEU A 72 2.08 -0.81 11.30
C LEU A 72 1.77 -1.57 12.58
N SER A 73 1.24 -0.83 13.55
CA SER A 73 0.85 -1.29 14.88
C SER A 73 0.24 -2.69 14.85
N PHE A 74 0.56 -3.48 15.88
CA PHE A 74 0.14 -4.83 16.27
C PHE A 74 -1.31 -5.28 16.00
N ALA A 75 -2.20 -4.43 15.47
CA ALA A 75 -3.61 -4.70 15.25
C ALA A 75 -3.93 -5.67 14.08
N HIS A 76 -2.96 -6.00 13.21
CA HIS A 76 -3.24 -6.87 12.06
C HIS A 76 -3.54 -8.33 12.47
N TYR A 77 -2.98 -8.81 13.59
CA TYR A 77 -3.21 -10.18 14.07
C TYR A 77 -4.61 -10.41 14.65
N LEU A 78 -5.34 -9.36 15.03
CA LEU A 78 -6.69 -9.49 15.57
C LEU A 78 -7.78 -9.51 14.49
N LEU A 79 -7.47 -9.08 13.26
CA LEU A 79 -8.46 -8.89 12.19
C LEU A 79 -8.37 -9.90 11.04
N TYR A 80 -7.30 -10.71 10.98
CA TYR A 80 -7.14 -11.77 9.98
C TYR A 80 -6.51 -13.02 10.62
N PRO A 81 -7.30 -13.87 11.32
CA PRO A 81 -6.85 -15.19 11.70
C PRO A 81 -6.84 -16.14 10.48
N PRO A 82 -6.06 -17.25 10.53
CA PRO A 82 -5.94 -18.22 9.43
C PRO A 82 -7.25 -18.91 9.07
#